data_AF-A0A3S3R851-F1
#
_entry.id   AF-A0A3S3R851-F1
#
_cell.length_a   1.000
_cell.length_b   1.000
_cell.length_c   1.000
_cell.angle_alpha   90.00
_cell.angle_beta   90.00
_cell.angle_gamma   90.00
#
_symmetry.space_group_name_H-M   'P 1'
#
loop_
_entity.id
_entity.type
_entity.pdbx_description
1 polymer ?
#
loop_
_entity_poly.entity_id
_entity_poly.type
_entity_poly.pdbx_seq_one_letter_code
_entity_poly.pdbx_strand_id
1 'polypeptide(L)'
;MKKLLFTLFIACFTVVFANAQDAPKKKTSFGWDKASLTEIGCDAETIKKIAAVKKEATAKRQKIDEDASLDEKAKKAAIKVVVKERNDAMMAFLNDEQKKKVEEINVKLKEEAKAGGN
;
A
#
# COMPACT_ATOMS: atom_id res chain seq x y z
N MET A 1 21.89 -46.53 38.13
CA MET A 1 22.55 -45.32 37.56
C MET A 1 22.04 -45.18 36.13
N LYS A 2 20.87 -44.56 35.91
CA LYS A 2 20.65 -43.11 35.75
C LYS A 2 21.74 -42.50 34.85
N LYS A 3 21.38 -42.16 33.60
CA LYS A 3 22.01 -41.18 32.68
C LYS A 3 22.10 -41.59 31.19
N LEU A 4 21.20 -42.42 30.67
CA LEU A 4 21.09 -42.63 29.21
C LEU A 4 19.65 -42.52 28.69
N LEU A 5 18.87 -41.60 29.27
CA LEU A 5 17.49 -41.28 28.82
C LEU A 5 17.28 -39.76 28.71
N PHE A 6 18.30 -39.00 28.30
CA PHE A 6 18.22 -37.53 28.20
C PHE A 6 18.76 -36.96 26.88
N THR A 7 18.71 -37.75 25.79
CA THR A 7 19.17 -37.28 24.46
C THR A 7 18.09 -37.44 23.38
N LEU A 8 16.81 -37.57 23.76
CA LEU A 8 15.70 -37.78 22.83
C LEU A 8 14.54 -36.77 23.04
N PHE A 9 14.86 -35.51 23.36
CA PHE A 9 13.84 -34.45 23.50
C PHE A 9 14.25 -33.07 22.95
N ILE A 10 15.34 -33.00 22.18
CA ILE A 10 15.78 -31.74 21.51
C ILE A 10 15.82 -31.95 19.99
N ALA A 11 14.74 -32.50 19.43
CA ALA A 11 14.58 -32.63 17.97
C ALA A 11 13.16 -32.29 17.48
N CYS A 12 12.27 -31.81 18.36
CA CYS A 12 10.86 -31.53 18.01
C CYS A 12 10.42 -30.06 18.24
N PHE A 13 11.33 -29.12 18.49
CA PHE A 13 10.97 -27.72 18.82
C PHE A 13 11.53 -26.65 17.88
N THR A 14 11.93 -26.99 16.65
CA THR A 14 12.45 -25.98 15.68
C THR A 14 11.59 -25.78 14.43
N VAL A 15 10.36 -26.32 14.36
CA VAL A 15 9.54 -26.24 13.13
C VAL A 15 8.24 -25.44 13.27
N VAL A 16 8.13 -24.50 14.22
CA VAL A 16 6.88 -23.69 14.38
C VAL A 16 7.13 -22.17 14.44
N PHE A 17 8.22 -21.66 13.87
CA PHE A 17 8.43 -20.20 13.75
C PHE A 17 8.73 -19.71 12.32
N ALA A 18 8.40 -20.51 11.30
CA ALA A 18 8.75 -20.20 9.90
C ALA A 18 7.57 -19.83 8.98
N ASN A 19 6.37 -19.52 9.49
CA ASN A 19 5.25 -19.04 8.65
C ASN A 19 4.48 -17.84 9.23
N ALA A 20 5.12 -16.99 10.01
CA ALA A 20 4.67 -15.60 10.19
C ALA A 20 5.25 -14.67 9.09
N GLN A 21 5.80 -15.25 8.02
CA GLN A 21 6.29 -14.50 6.86
C GLN A 21 5.10 -13.96 6.07
N ASP A 22 4.82 -12.69 6.31
CA ASP A 22 4.35 -11.72 5.32
C ASP A 22 3.23 -12.21 4.40
N ALA A 23 2.08 -12.58 4.98
CA ALA A 23 0.85 -12.53 4.20
C ALA A 23 0.74 -11.10 3.62
N PRO A 24 0.61 -10.93 2.30
CA PRO A 24 0.63 -9.62 1.67
C PRO A 24 -0.42 -8.74 2.34
N LYS A 25 0.02 -7.62 2.95
CA LYS A 25 -0.87 -6.70 3.65
C LYS A 25 -2.00 -6.33 2.70
N LYS A 26 -3.23 -6.64 3.12
CA LYS A 26 -4.43 -6.28 2.34
C LYS A 26 -4.40 -4.78 2.07
N LYS A 27 -4.76 -4.39 0.84
CA LYS A 27 -4.86 -2.98 0.48
C LYS A 27 -5.89 -2.32 1.39
N THR A 28 -5.55 -1.14 1.92
CA THR A 28 -6.44 -0.33 2.77
C THR A 28 -6.96 0.90 2.05
N SER A 29 -6.66 1.04 0.76
CA SER A 29 -7.05 2.18 -0.07
C SER A 29 -7.19 1.82 -1.55
N PHE A 30 -7.99 2.61 -2.24
CA PHE A 30 -8.31 2.49 -3.65
C PHE A 30 -7.04 2.49 -4.53
N GLY A 31 -6.99 1.55 -5.48
CA GLY A 31 -5.92 1.47 -6.46
C GLY A 31 -6.11 2.50 -7.56
N TRP A 32 -5.12 3.35 -7.81
CA TRP A 32 -5.17 4.32 -8.92
C TRP A 32 -4.65 3.73 -10.24
N ASP A 33 -4.94 2.47 -10.52
CA ASP A 33 -4.54 1.80 -11.77
C ASP A 33 -5.70 1.78 -12.78
N LYS A 34 -5.39 1.43 -14.03
CA LYS A 34 -6.35 1.47 -15.13
C LYS A 34 -7.59 0.61 -14.85
N ALA A 35 -7.43 -0.55 -14.21
CA ALA A 35 -8.56 -1.45 -13.96
C ALA A 35 -9.52 -0.83 -12.94
N SER A 36 -9.00 -0.38 -11.80
CA SER A 36 -9.80 0.27 -10.76
C SER A 36 -10.46 1.57 -11.23
N LEU A 37 -9.78 2.37 -12.07
CA LEU A 37 -10.37 3.58 -12.65
C LEU A 37 -11.51 3.26 -13.63
N THR A 38 -11.36 2.19 -14.41
CA THR A 38 -12.43 1.72 -15.31
C THR A 38 -13.63 1.23 -14.51
N GLU A 39 -13.41 0.55 -13.38
CA GLU A 39 -14.46 0.04 -12.49
C GLU A 39 -15.35 1.16 -11.93
N ILE A 40 -14.77 2.31 -11.56
CA ILE A 40 -15.56 3.47 -11.10
C ILE A 40 -16.17 4.27 -12.26
N GLY A 41 -15.95 3.87 -13.51
CA GLY A 41 -16.51 4.51 -14.70
C GLY A 41 -15.72 5.72 -15.20
N CYS A 42 -14.40 5.76 -15.01
CA CYS A 42 -13.56 6.79 -15.65
C CYS A 42 -13.43 6.52 -17.16
N ASP A 43 -13.54 7.57 -17.97
CA ASP A 43 -13.23 7.51 -19.39
C ASP A 43 -11.71 7.47 -19.67
N ALA A 44 -11.35 7.23 -20.94
CA ALA A 44 -9.96 7.13 -21.37
C ALA A 44 -9.17 8.43 -21.22
N GLU A 45 -9.80 9.60 -21.28
CA GLU A 45 -9.13 10.89 -21.13
C GLU A 45 -8.76 11.13 -19.66
N THR A 46 -9.71 10.89 -18.76
CA THR A 46 -9.54 10.97 -17.30
C THR A 46 -8.47 9.98 -16.83
N ILE A 47 -8.50 8.74 -17.34
CA ILE A 47 -7.45 7.75 -17.05
C ILE A 47 -6.07 8.23 -17.51
N LYS A 48 -5.95 8.86 -18.68
CA LYS A 48 -4.68 9.43 -19.17
C LYS A 48 -4.19 10.57 -18.27
N LYS A 49 -5.07 11.48 -17.86
CA LYS A 49 -4.74 12.59 -16.95
C LYS A 49 -4.24 12.07 -15.60
N ILE A 50 -4.92 11.09 -15.01
CA ILE A 50 -4.51 10.45 -13.75
C ILE A 50 -3.16 9.74 -13.91
N ALA A 51 -2.93 9.03 -15.02
CA ALA A 51 -1.65 8.38 -15.28
C ALA A 51 -0.48 9.39 -15.39
N ALA A 52 -0.71 10.55 -16.00
CA ALA A 52 0.27 11.63 -16.07
C ALA A 52 0.64 12.16 -14.67
N VAL A 53 -0.36 12.45 -13.82
CA VAL A 53 -0.14 12.89 -12.43
C VAL A 53 0.64 11.84 -11.63
N LYS A 54 0.31 10.55 -11.78
CA LYS A 54 1.07 9.47 -11.13
C LYS A 54 2.52 9.45 -11.57
N LYS A 55 2.78 9.57 -12.88
CA LYS A 55 4.13 9.57 -13.43
C LYS A 55 4.95 10.74 -12.88
N GLU A 56 4.36 11.93 -12.84
CA GLU A 56 5.01 13.13 -12.28
C GLU A 56 5.33 12.96 -10.78
N ALA A 57 4.36 12.49 -9.99
CA ALA A 57 4.56 12.26 -8.56
C ALA A 57 5.62 11.17 -8.28
N THR A 58 5.68 10.12 -9.10
CA THR A 58 6.75 9.11 -9.02
C THR A 58 8.11 9.73 -9.30
N ALA A 59 8.24 10.58 -10.32
CA ALA A 59 9.49 11.27 -10.62
C ALA A 59 9.90 12.24 -9.48
N LYS A 60 8.95 12.99 -8.89
CA LYS A 60 9.21 13.84 -7.72
C LYS A 60 9.68 13.03 -6.52
N ARG A 61 9.02 11.89 -6.25
CA ARG A 61 9.42 10.98 -5.19
C ARG A 61 10.84 10.44 -5.40
N GLN A 62 11.17 9.98 -6.61
CA GLN A 62 12.51 9.49 -6.93
C GLN A 62 13.58 10.54 -6.66
N LYS A 63 13.35 11.79 -7.08
CA LYS A 63 14.27 12.91 -6.78
C LYS A 63 14.47 13.13 -5.27
N ILE A 64 13.42 12.99 -4.46
CA ILE A 64 13.53 13.10 -2.99
C ILE A 64 14.30 11.91 -2.41
N ASP A 65 14.00 10.70 -2.88
CA ASP A 65 14.67 9.48 -2.42
C ASP A 65 16.19 9.53 -2.73
N GLU A 66 16.56 10.09 -3.89
CA GLU A 66 17.94 10.26 -4.37
C GLU A 66 18.67 11.49 -3.78
N ASP A 67 17.96 12.40 -3.11
CA ASP A 67 18.56 13.62 -2.54
C ASP A 67 19.42 13.29 -1.31
N ALA A 68 20.75 13.33 -1.48
CA ALA A 68 21.71 13.05 -0.41
C ALA A 68 21.79 14.17 0.64
N SER A 69 21.22 15.35 0.38
CA SER A 69 21.21 16.48 1.32
C SER A 69 20.09 16.38 2.37
N LEU A 70 19.11 15.51 2.14
CA LEU A 70 17.98 15.29 3.06
C LEU A 70 18.21 14.06 3.94
N ASP A 71 17.92 14.21 5.24
CA ASP A 71 17.83 13.05 6.13
C ASP A 71 16.54 12.24 5.90
N GLU A 72 16.48 11.02 6.44
CA GLU A 72 15.33 10.12 6.30
C GLU A 72 14.00 10.71 6.79
N LYS A 73 14.05 11.57 7.82
CA LYS A 73 12.85 12.20 8.37
C LYS A 73 12.34 13.28 7.41
N ALA A 74 13.24 14.08 6.86
CA ALA A 74 12.94 15.09 5.85
C ALA A 74 12.43 14.46 4.56
N LYS A 75 13.06 13.37 4.08
CA LYS A 75 12.59 12.60 2.92
C LYS A 75 11.16 12.11 3.13
N LYS A 76 10.88 11.46 4.27
CA LYS A 76 9.52 10.98 4.60
C LYS A 76 8.49 12.12 4.63
N ALA A 77 8.85 13.26 5.20
CA ALA A 77 7.96 14.43 5.24
C ALA A 77 7.68 14.96 3.83
N ALA A 78 8.70 15.13 2.99
CA ALA A 78 8.57 15.59 1.61
C ALA A 78 7.75 14.59 0.75
N ILE A 79 8.00 13.29 0.87
CA ILE A 79 7.24 12.26 0.17
C ILE A 79 5.77 12.28 0.60
N LYS A 80 5.48 12.53 1.89
CA LYS A 80 4.09 12.65 2.37
C LYS A 80 3.37 13.81 1.69
N VAL A 81 4.04 14.94 1.46
CA VAL A 81 3.49 16.08 0.72
C VAL A 81 3.21 15.68 -0.72
N VAL A 82 4.18 15.08 -1.42
CA VAL A 82 4.00 14.60 -2.81
C VAL A 82 2.83 13.62 -2.93
N VAL A 83 2.71 12.68 -1.99
CA VAL A 83 1.60 11.71 -1.97
C VAL A 83 0.25 12.40 -1.76
N LYS A 84 0.18 13.40 -0.87
CA LYS A 84 -1.03 14.19 -0.65
C LYS A 84 -1.42 14.97 -1.90
N GLU A 85 -0.51 15.76 -2.45
CA GLU A 85 -0.75 16.56 -3.67
C GLU A 85 -1.18 15.69 -4.85
N ARG A 86 -0.53 14.53 -5.02
CA ARG A 86 -0.92 13.54 -6.04
C ARG A 86 -2.36 13.06 -5.82
N ASN A 87 -2.73 12.68 -4.59
CA ASN A 87 -4.07 12.19 -4.30
C ASN A 87 -5.14 13.27 -4.53
N ASP A 88 -4.87 14.49 -4.08
CA ASP A 88 -5.78 15.63 -4.26
C ASP A 88 -5.98 15.93 -5.75
N ALA A 89 -4.89 15.94 -6.54
CA ALA A 89 -4.96 16.13 -8.00
C ALA A 89 -5.71 15.00 -8.72
N MET A 90 -5.52 13.74 -8.31
CA MET A 90 -6.24 12.61 -8.91
C MET A 90 -7.75 12.67 -8.59
N MET A 91 -8.12 13.02 -7.35
CA MET A 91 -9.53 13.19 -6.96
C MET A 91 -10.22 14.36 -7.67
N ALA A 92 -9.47 15.41 -8.02
CA ALA A 92 -10.01 16.57 -8.73
C ALA A 92 -10.49 16.26 -10.16
N PHE A 93 -9.99 15.17 -10.78
CA PHE A 93 -10.46 14.72 -12.09
C PHE A 93 -11.75 13.91 -12.05
N LEU A 94 -12.19 13.50 -10.85
CA LEU A 94 -13.38 12.67 -10.69
C LEU A 94 -14.63 13.56 -10.51
N ASN A 95 -15.75 13.10 -11.04
CA ASN A 95 -17.06 13.64 -10.69
C ASN A 95 -17.54 13.11 -9.33
N ASP A 96 -18.64 13.64 -8.81
CA ASP A 96 -19.11 13.30 -7.47
C ASP A 96 -19.55 11.83 -7.32
N GLU A 97 -20.10 11.22 -8.38
CA GLU A 97 -20.44 9.80 -8.38
C GLU A 97 -19.18 8.92 -8.30
N GLN A 98 -18.15 9.24 -9.08
CA GLN A 98 -16.86 8.54 -9.07
C GLN A 98 -16.15 8.71 -7.72
N LYS A 99 -16.17 9.91 -7.13
CA LYS A 99 -15.63 10.16 -5.78
C LYS A 99 -16.33 9.31 -4.73
N LYS A 100 -17.66 9.25 -4.78
CA LYS A 100 -18.44 8.39 -3.87
C LYS A 100 -18.05 6.92 -3.99
N LYS A 101 -17.88 6.39 -5.22
CA LYS A 101 -17.41 5.02 -5.43
C LYS A 101 -16.01 4.78 -4.85
N VAL A 102 -15.09 5.75 -4.99
CA VAL A 102 -13.75 5.66 -4.37
C VAL A 102 -13.85 5.60 -2.85
N GLU A 103 -14.72 6.41 -2.23
CA GLU A 103 -14.95 6.39 -0.79
C GLU A 103 -15.54 5.05 -0.31
N GLU A 104 -16.55 4.53 -1.00
CA GLU A 104 -17.16 3.24 -0.70
C GLU A 104 -16.13 2.09 -0.79
N ILE A 105 -15.29 2.07 -1.82
CA ILE A 105 -14.22 1.08 -1.97
C ILE A 105 -13.20 1.22 -0.82
N ASN A 106 -12.81 2.45 -0.45
CA ASN A 106 -11.91 2.68 0.66
C ASN A 106 -12.47 2.17 2.00
N VAL A 107 -13.77 2.36 2.25
CA VAL A 107 -14.44 1.85 3.45
C VAL A 107 -14.39 0.33 3.46
N LYS A 108 -14.81 -0.33 2.37
CA LYS A 108 -14.78 -1.79 2.24
C LYS A 108 -13.38 -2.36 2.45
N LEU A 109 -12.36 -1.78 1.82
CA LEU A 109 -10.96 -2.20 1.97
C LEU A 109 -10.46 -2.09 3.43
N LYS A 110 -10.87 -1.05 4.15
CA LYS A 110 -10.55 -0.89 5.58
C LYS A 110 -11.26 -1.93 6.44
N GLU A 111 -12.51 -2.25 6.15
CA GLU A 111 -13.27 -3.27 6.85
C GLU A 111 -12.69 -4.67 6.60
N GLU A 112 -12.36 -5.00 5.35
CA GLU A 112 -11.72 -6.27 4.98
C GLU A 112 -10.32 -6.43 5.59
N ALA A 113 -9.57 -5.33 5.73
CA ALA A 113 -8.28 -5.32 6.40
C ALA A 113 -8.41 -5.55 7.92
N LYS A 114 -9.46 -5.03 8.56
CA LYS A 114 -9.76 -5.31 9.98
C LYS A 114 -10.23 -6.75 10.18
N ALA A 115 -11.10 -7.25 9.30
CA ALA A 115 -11.64 -8.61 9.39
C ALA A 115 -10.60 -9.70 9.07
N GLY A 116 -9.59 -9.39 8.24
CA GLY A 116 -8.48 -10.30 7.93
C GLY A 116 -7.25 -10.16 8.83
N GLY A 117 -7.31 -9.33 9.87
CA GLY A 117 -6.21 -9.05 10.80
C GLY A 117 -6.31 -9.79 12.14
N ASN A 118 -6.91 -10.99 12.15
CA ASN A 118 -6.94 -11.90 13.31
C ASN A 118 -6.11 -13.15 13.01
#